data_AF-A0A0A6RHH7-F1
#
_entry.id   AF-A0A0A6RHH7-F1
#
_cell.length_a   1.000
_cell.length_b   1.000
_cell.length_c   1.000
_cell.angle_alpha   90.00
_cell.angle_beta   90.00
_cell.angle_gamma   90.00
#
_symmetry.space_group_name_H-M   'P 1'
#
loop_
_entity.id
_entity.type
_entity.pdbx_description
1 polymer ?
#
loop_
_entity_poly.entity_id
_entity_poly.type
_entity_poly.pdbx_seq_one_letter_code
_entity_poly.pdbx_strand_id
1 'polypeptide(L)'
;MQGELSNSYAQNPLDNRADNLEKAIEYYQAALQVRTPEDMPVDWATTMNNLAIAYQNRLRGTRADNLEKAIEGYQAALQVITQKDMPVEWASTMNNLANAYSDRIRGTRADNLEKATETLYTLDEGSAEGLQAELAENQDLAARASYCLAKLGHFDEAIVTLEQGRTRAFSETYNATLLKMASETDQQTYTEASVQVKALEKEMYTAGQENTRSRAEVLADLKLARTRLATLVETIRQTMPDFLPEGLNFQSICQLATTLKQPLVYLLTTPKGSLALIVPAKGETEVVWLDDFSTEDLSGLLYDNEETRRYLHGTVGG
;
A
#
# COMPACT_ATOMS: atom_id res chain seq x y z
N MET A 1 25.98 49.61 23.02
CA MET A 1 24.55 49.36 22.74
C MET A 1 24.37 49.16 21.23
N GLN A 2 25.02 48.12 20.67
CA GLN A 2 25.01 47.83 19.23
C GLN A 2 25.23 46.33 18.91
N GLY A 3 25.18 45.45 19.92
CA GLY A 3 25.56 44.04 19.76
C GLY A 3 24.43 43.01 19.90
N GLU A 4 23.21 43.40 20.30
CA GLU A 4 22.18 42.44 20.71
C GLU A 4 21.00 42.28 19.74
N LEU A 5 20.96 43.03 18.63
CA LEU A 5 19.85 42.96 17.66
C LEU A 5 20.18 42.19 16.37
N SER A 6 21.42 41.72 16.18
CA SER A 6 21.84 41.09 14.92
C SER A 6 21.75 39.56 14.90
N ASN A 7 21.54 38.89 16.03
CA ASN A 7 21.55 37.42 16.11
C ASN A 7 20.17 36.76 16.20
N SER A 8 19.07 37.52 16.18
CA SER A 8 17.70 36.97 16.11
C SER A 8 17.24 36.65 14.68
N TYR A 9 18.05 36.96 13.66
CA TYR A 9 17.74 36.74 12.24
C TYR A 9 18.42 35.51 11.64
N ALA A 10 18.96 34.61 12.46
CA ALA A 10 19.07 33.22 12.03
C ALA A 10 17.64 32.69 11.91
N GLN A 11 17.02 32.89 10.75
CA GLN A 11 15.67 32.44 10.42
C GLN A 11 15.49 31.03 10.99
N ASN A 12 14.51 30.87 11.88
CA ASN A 12 14.13 29.55 12.36
C ASN A 12 13.89 28.68 11.12
N PRO A 13 14.59 27.55 10.93
CA PRO A 13 14.42 26.69 9.77
C PRO A 13 12.95 26.28 9.55
N LEU A 14 12.17 26.21 10.64
CA LEU A 14 10.74 25.96 10.61
C LEU A 14 9.91 27.11 10.03
N ASP A 15 10.29 28.37 10.27
CA ASP A 15 9.62 29.54 9.70
C ASP A 15 9.85 29.59 8.19
N ASN A 16 11.08 29.31 7.74
CA ASN A 16 11.39 29.22 6.32
C ASN A 16 10.64 28.05 5.65
N ARG A 17 10.53 26.89 6.30
CA ARG A 17 9.74 25.76 5.80
C ARG A 17 8.25 26.10 5.69
N ALA A 18 7.66 26.73 6.71
CA ALA A 18 6.25 27.13 6.69
C ALA A 18 5.97 28.12 5.56
N ASP A 19 6.82 29.14 5.39
CA ASP A 19 6.67 30.13 4.32
C ASP A 19 6.85 29.54 2.93
N ASN A 20 7.78 28.59 2.76
CA ASN A 20 7.96 27.90 1.48
C ASN A 20 6.74 27.05 1.10
N LEU A 21 6.11 26.40 2.07
CA LEU A 21 4.88 25.63 1.83
C LEU A 21 3.70 26.53 1.44
N GLU A 22 3.54 27.69 2.07
CA GLU A 22 2.49 28.64 1.66
C GLU A 22 2.72 29.19 0.25
N LYS A 23 3.96 29.53 -0.09
CA LYS A 23 4.30 29.96 -1.46
C LYS A 23 4.04 28.87 -2.49
N ALA A 24 4.42 27.63 -2.19
CA ALA A 24 4.12 26.49 -3.07
C ALA A 24 2.61 26.35 -3.30
N ILE A 25 1.81 26.43 -2.24
CA ILE A 25 0.34 26.38 -2.34
C ILE A 25 -0.17 27.52 -3.24
N GLU A 26 0.28 28.75 -3.04
CA GLU A 26 -0.09 29.91 -3.86
C GLU A 26 0.27 29.70 -5.34
N TYR A 27 1.50 29.26 -5.62
CA TYR A 27 1.95 29.00 -6.99
C TYR A 27 1.18 27.89 -7.67
N TYR A 28 0.88 26.78 -6.97
CA TYR A 28 0.09 25.70 -7.54
C TYR A 28 -1.36 26.14 -7.78
N GLN A 29 -1.96 26.90 -6.86
CA GLN A 29 -3.30 27.46 -7.05
C GLN A 29 -3.37 28.42 -8.24
N ALA A 30 -2.35 29.26 -8.44
CA ALA A 30 -2.22 30.12 -9.61
C ALA A 30 -2.03 29.31 -10.90
N ALA A 31 -1.20 28.27 -10.88
CA ALA A 31 -1.00 27.39 -12.03
C ALA A 31 -2.29 26.66 -12.45
N LEU A 32 -3.14 26.27 -11.49
CA LEU A 32 -4.45 25.66 -11.74
C LEU A 32 -5.49 26.62 -12.33
N GLN A 33 -5.22 27.94 -12.38
CA GLN A 33 -6.06 28.87 -13.15
C GLN A 33 -5.81 28.78 -14.66
N VAL A 34 -4.64 28.25 -15.05
CA VAL A 34 -4.22 28.14 -16.46
C VAL A 34 -4.28 26.69 -16.92
N ARG A 35 -3.85 25.76 -16.06
CA ARG A 35 -3.93 24.32 -16.30
C ARG A 35 -5.31 23.85 -15.90
N THR A 36 -6.15 23.51 -16.86
CA THR A 36 -7.50 22.98 -16.63
C THR A 36 -7.54 21.48 -16.94
N PRO A 37 -8.50 20.72 -16.38
CA PRO A 37 -8.72 19.32 -16.76
C PRO A 37 -8.97 19.14 -18.26
N GLU A 38 -9.59 20.13 -18.92
CA GLU A 38 -9.98 20.04 -20.33
C GLU A 38 -8.82 20.36 -21.29
N ASP A 39 -8.01 21.38 -20.98
CA ASP A 39 -6.97 21.86 -21.89
C ASP A 39 -5.60 21.23 -21.61
N MET A 40 -5.32 20.92 -20.33
CA MET A 40 -4.01 20.44 -19.87
C MET A 40 -4.16 19.35 -18.80
N PRO A 41 -4.84 18.22 -19.09
CA PRO A 41 -5.25 17.23 -18.09
C PRO A 41 -4.09 16.70 -17.24
N VAL A 42 -2.97 16.30 -17.88
CA VAL A 42 -1.81 15.71 -17.18
C VAL A 42 -1.09 16.75 -16.31
N ASP A 43 -0.89 17.96 -16.83
CA ASP A 43 -0.26 19.05 -16.08
C ASP A 43 -1.15 19.53 -14.92
N TRP A 44 -2.47 19.56 -15.12
CA TRP A 44 -3.45 19.83 -14.08
C TRP A 44 -3.36 18.78 -12.98
N ALA A 45 -3.41 17.50 -13.33
CA ALA A 45 -3.38 16.40 -12.36
C ALA A 45 -2.07 16.34 -11.57
N THR A 46 -0.93 16.56 -12.23
CA THR A 46 0.38 16.67 -11.57
C THR A 46 0.42 17.86 -10.61
N THR A 47 -0.17 19.00 -11.00
CA THR A 47 -0.28 20.18 -10.15
C THR A 47 -1.19 19.94 -8.94
N MET A 48 -2.31 19.24 -9.13
CA MET A 48 -3.23 18.83 -8.06
C MET A 48 -2.54 17.89 -7.06
N ASN A 49 -1.77 16.91 -7.53
CA ASN A 49 -1.00 16.01 -6.67
C ASN A 49 0.04 16.78 -5.83
N ASN A 50 0.79 17.70 -6.46
CA ASN A 50 1.78 18.51 -5.73
C ASN A 50 1.15 19.48 -4.73
N LEU A 51 -0.01 20.06 -5.08
CA LEU A 51 -0.80 20.89 -4.17
C LEU A 51 -1.28 20.07 -2.97
N ALA A 52 -1.72 18.83 -3.19
CA ALA A 52 -2.10 17.92 -2.12
C ALA A 52 -0.93 17.59 -1.17
N ILE A 53 0.27 17.31 -1.70
CA ILE A 53 1.50 17.11 -0.91
C ILE A 53 1.80 18.35 -0.07
N ALA A 54 1.68 19.55 -0.67
CA ALA A 54 1.93 20.80 0.04
C ALA A 54 0.92 21.00 1.18
N TYR A 55 -0.37 20.71 0.96
CA TYR A 55 -1.38 20.73 2.02
C TYR A 55 -1.13 19.68 3.10
N GLN A 56 -0.76 18.46 2.73
CA GLN A 56 -0.43 17.39 3.69
C GLN A 56 0.77 17.74 4.56
N ASN A 57 1.69 18.59 4.09
CA ASN A 57 2.86 19.03 4.87
C ASN A 57 2.68 20.41 5.52
N ARG A 58 1.56 21.07 5.27
CA ARG A 58 1.32 22.46 5.66
C ARG A 58 1.29 22.63 7.18
N LEU A 59 2.09 23.57 7.67
CA LEU A 59 2.24 23.89 9.09
C LEU A 59 1.23 24.94 9.60
N ARG A 60 0.64 25.73 8.70
CA ARG A 60 -0.37 26.75 9.02
C ARG A 60 -1.80 26.23 8.80
N GLY A 61 -2.76 26.81 9.52
CA GLY A 61 -4.15 26.34 9.52
C GLY A 61 -4.37 25.13 10.42
N THR A 62 -5.57 24.55 10.38
CA THR A 62 -5.85 23.35 11.17
C THR A 62 -5.33 22.11 10.43
N ARG A 63 -4.76 21.16 11.18
CA ARG A 63 -4.29 19.89 10.62
C ARG A 63 -5.42 19.14 9.91
N ALA A 64 -6.63 19.19 10.48
CA ALA A 64 -7.81 18.54 9.90
C ALA A 64 -8.15 19.10 8.51
N ASP A 65 -8.25 20.43 8.38
CA ASP A 65 -8.60 21.04 7.08
C ASP A 65 -7.52 20.82 6.02
N ASN A 66 -6.25 20.86 6.44
CA ASN A 66 -5.12 20.61 5.56
C ASN A 66 -5.15 19.17 5.00
N LEU A 67 -5.50 18.19 5.83
CA LEU A 67 -5.63 16.79 5.40
C LEU A 67 -6.81 16.57 4.47
N GLU A 68 -7.96 17.21 4.70
CA GLU A 68 -9.09 17.10 3.76
C GLU A 68 -8.72 17.67 2.38
N LYS A 69 -8.07 18.83 2.33
CA LYS A 69 -7.60 19.41 1.07
C LYS A 69 -6.58 18.53 0.34
N ALA A 70 -5.71 17.86 1.10
CA ALA A 70 -4.78 16.90 0.52
C ALA A 70 -5.52 15.70 -0.09
N ILE A 71 -6.46 15.11 0.64
CA ILE A 71 -7.29 13.99 0.14
C ILE A 71 -8.06 14.39 -1.12
N GLU A 72 -8.72 15.55 -1.11
CA GLU A 72 -9.43 16.09 -2.28
C GLU A 72 -8.48 16.25 -3.49
N GLY A 73 -7.29 16.80 -3.26
CA GLY A 73 -6.31 17.00 -4.33
C GLY A 73 -5.75 15.70 -4.92
N TYR A 74 -5.46 14.69 -4.07
CA TYR A 74 -5.03 13.37 -4.54
C TYR A 74 -6.15 12.66 -5.32
N GLN A 75 -7.38 12.68 -4.81
CA GLN A 75 -8.53 12.09 -5.50
C GLN A 75 -8.80 12.74 -6.85
N ALA A 76 -8.65 14.06 -6.94
CA ALA A 76 -8.78 14.80 -8.20
C ALA A 76 -7.67 14.41 -9.19
N ALA A 77 -6.42 14.33 -8.74
CA ALA A 77 -5.30 13.90 -9.57
C ALA A 77 -5.49 12.48 -10.15
N LEU A 78 -6.00 11.55 -9.34
CA LEU A 78 -6.27 10.15 -9.71
C LEU A 78 -7.39 9.98 -10.75
N GLN A 79 -8.18 11.02 -11.06
CA GLN A 79 -9.14 10.96 -12.16
C GLN A 79 -8.45 10.98 -13.54
N VAL A 80 -7.22 11.51 -13.60
CA VAL A 80 -6.44 11.65 -14.84
C VAL A 80 -5.17 10.79 -14.78
N ILE A 81 -4.49 10.76 -13.64
CA ILE A 81 -3.37 9.85 -13.39
C ILE A 81 -3.96 8.46 -13.19
N THR A 82 -3.93 7.64 -14.23
CA THR A 82 -4.44 6.27 -14.19
C THR A 82 -3.27 5.28 -14.11
N GLN A 83 -3.52 4.13 -13.49
CA GLN A 83 -2.57 3.02 -13.45
C GLN A 83 -2.06 2.62 -14.85
N LYS A 84 -2.95 2.67 -15.86
CA LYS A 84 -2.64 2.23 -17.22
C LYS A 84 -1.69 3.20 -17.93
N ASP A 85 -1.97 4.50 -17.81
CA ASP A 85 -1.31 5.52 -18.63
C ASP A 85 -0.12 6.16 -17.89
N MET A 86 -0.13 6.16 -16.55
CA MET A 86 0.88 6.78 -15.67
C MET A 86 1.13 5.91 -14.41
N PRO A 87 1.66 4.68 -14.55
CA PRO A 87 1.72 3.70 -13.47
C PRO A 87 2.55 4.15 -12.25
N VAL A 88 3.66 4.86 -12.48
CA VAL A 88 4.56 5.32 -11.40
C VAL A 88 3.92 6.48 -10.63
N GLU A 89 3.38 7.46 -11.33
CA GLU A 89 2.70 8.60 -10.71
C GLU A 89 1.41 8.16 -10.01
N TRP A 90 0.70 7.19 -10.58
CA TRP A 90 -0.48 6.58 -9.97
C TRP A 90 -0.11 5.90 -8.66
N ALA A 91 0.94 5.06 -8.67
CA ALA A 91 1.41 4.38 -7.48
C ALA A 91 1.79 5.35 -6.37
N SER A 92 2.60 6.36 -6.69
CA SER A 92 2.99 7.42 -5.75
C SER A 92 1.78 8.19 -5.19
N THR A 93 0.82 8.55 -6.05
CA THR A 93 -0.38 9.31 -5.64
C THR A 93 -1.29 8.48 -4.74
N MET A 94 -1.52 7.21 -5.07
CA MET A 94 -2.26 6.27 -4.22
C MET A 94 -1.59 6.09 -2.86
N ASN A 95 -0.26 5.99 -2.85
CA ASN A 95 0.51 5.84 -1.63
C ASN A 95 0.38 7.05 -0.70
N ASN A 96 0.40 8.25 -1.26
CA ASN A 96 0.19 9.50 -0.53
C ASN A 96 -1.26 9.64 -0.02
N LEU A 97 -2.24 9.21 -0.81
CA LEU A 97 -3.64 9.20 -0.41
C LEU A 97 -3.89 8.27 0.78
N ALA A 98 -3.31 7.06 0.77
CA ALA A 98 -3.39 6.14 1.89
C ALA A 98 -2.80 6.75 3.18
N ASN A 99 -1.67 7.45 3.07
CA ASN A 99 -1.08 8.18 4.18
C ASN A 99 -1.97 9.32 4.68
N ALA A 100 -2.62 10.06 3.77
CA ALA A 100 -3.52 11.13 4.15
C ALA A 100 -4.77 10.60 4.87
N TYR A 101 -5.31 9.45 4.45
CA TYR A 101 -6.38 8.76 5.17
C TYR A 101 -5.92 8.26 6.54
N SER A 102 -4.74 7.67 6.65
CA SER A 102 -4.19 7.23 7.94
C SER A 102 -3.97 8.41 8.90
N ASP A 103 -3.65 9.60 8.41
CA ASP A 103 -3.49 10.80 9.24
C ASP A 103 -4.81 11.55 9.51
N ARG A 104 -5.89 11.21 8.80
CA ARG A 104 -7.13 11.97 8.76
C ARG A 104 -7.77 12.07 10.14
N ILE A 105 -8.11 13.31 10.52
CA ILE A 105 -8.70 13.65 11.83
C ILE A 105 -10.23 13.62 11.79
N ARG A 106 -10.84 14.00 10.66
CA ARG A 106 -12.31 14.01 10.51
C ARG A 106 -12.84 12.60 10.25
N GLY A 107 -14.04 12.31 10.75
CA GLY A 107 -14.62 10.97 10.71
C GLY A 107 -14.14 10.10 11.88
N THR A 108 -14.49 8.82 11.87
CA THR A 108 -13.97 7.90 12.89
C THR A 108 -12.58 7.40 12.50
N ARG A 109 -11.77 7.05 13.51
CA ARG A 109 -10.46 6.44 13.29
C ARG A 109 -10.57 5.15 12.47
N ALA A 110 -11.63 4.37 12.70
CA ALA A 110 -11.89 3.13 12.00
C ALA A 110 -12.13 3.36 10.50
N ASP A 111 -13.10 4.22 10.15
CA ASP A 111 -13.41 4.52 8.74
C ASP A 111 -12.19 5.05 7.97
N ASN A 112 -11.33 5.82 8.64
CA ASN A 112 -10.14 6.39 8.04
C ASN A 112 -9.05 5.33 7.78
N LEU A 113 -8.87 4.39 8.72
CA LEU A 113 -7.95 3.26 8.54
C LEU A 113 -8.47 2.25 7.51
N GLU A 114 -9.78 2.05 7.42
CA GLU A 114 -10.41 1.23 6.37
C GLU A 114 -10.12 1.81 5.00
N LYS A 115 -10.34 3.12 4.79
CA LYS A 115 -10.01 3.80 3.53
C LYS A 115 -8.53 3.75 3.19
N ALA A 116 -7.65 3.90 4.19
CA ALA A 116 -6.22 3.75 3.98
C ALA A 116 -5.89 2.33 3.50
N THR A 117 -6.44 1.31 4.15
CA THR A 117 -6.26 -0.10 3.79
C THR A 117 -6.78 -0.40 2.38
N GLU A 118 -7.97 0.08 2.02
CA GLU A 118 -8.53 -0.05 0.67
C GLU A 118 -7.63 0.60 -0.40
N THR A 119 -7.11 1.79 -0.10
CA THR A 119 -6.18 2.50 -1.01
C THR A 119 -4.87 1.72 -1.18
N LEU A 120 -4.37 1.07 -0.12
CA LEU A 120 -3.16 0.24 -0.19
C LEU A 120 -3.42 -1.08 -0.94
N TYR A 121 -4.58 -1.71 -0.77
CA TYR A 121 -4.94 -2.91 -1.53
C TYR A 121 -5.12 -2.66 -3.02
N THR A 122 -5.76 -1.54 -3.39
CA THR A 122 -5.91 -1.17 -4.81
C THR A 122 -4.55 -0.92 -5.46
N LEU A 123 -3.60 -0.31 -4.75
CA LEU A 123 -2.21 -0.17 -5.21
C LEU A 123 -1.54 -1.54 -5.45
N ASP A 124 -1.77 -2.49 -4.54
CA ASP A 124 -1.20 -3.84 -4.51
C ASP A 124 -1.76 -4.78 -5.61
N GLU A 125 -3.04 -4.65 -5.98
CA GLU A 125 -3.62 -5.35 -7.12
C GLU A 125 -3.10 -4.80 -8.46
N GLY A 126 -2.67 -3.54 -8.48
CA GLY A 126 -2.23 -2.84 -9.68
C GLY A 126 -0.75 -3.01 -10.08
N SER A 127 0.09 -3.55 -9.20
CA SER A 127 1.54 -3.64 -9.42
C SER A 127 1.98 -4.86 -10.25
N ALA A 128 1.08 -5.79 -10.55
CA ALA A 128 1.39 -7.11 -11.11
C ALA A 128 1.97 -7.12 -12.54
N GLU A 129 1.88 -6.02 -13.29
CA GLU A 129 2.24 -6.01 -14.72
C GLU A 129 3.29 -4.93 -15.11
N GLY A 130 3.85 -4.16 -14.15
CA GLY A 130 4.59 -2.94 -14.52
C GLY A 130 5.95 -2.63 -13.88
N LEU A 131 6.28 -3.07 -12.66
CA LEU A 131 7.33 -2.34 -11.92
C LEU A 131 8.28 -3.22 -11.13
N GLN A 132 9.21 -3.83 -11.86
CA GLN A 132 10.35 -4.56 -11.32
C GLN A 132 11.33 -3.66 -10.52
N ALA A 133 11.19 -2.34 -10.61
CA ALA A 133 11.95 -1.34 -9.85
C ALA A 133 11.27 -0.88 -8.53
N GLU A 134 9.97 -1.11 -8.34
CA GLU A 134 9.24 -0.79 -7.07
C GLU A 134 9.16 -1.98 -6.11
N LEU A 135 9.79 -3.11 -6.44
CA LEU A 135 9.84 -4.31 -5.59
C LEU A 135 10.55 -4.10 -4.24
N ALA A 136 11.24 -2.97 -4.04
CA ALA A 136 11.77 -2.55 -2.73
C ALA A 136 10.73 -1.79 -1.86
N GLU A 137 9.74 -1.14 -2.48
CA GLU A 137 8.66 -0.40 -1.79
C GLU A 137 7.43 -1.30 -1.49
N ASN A 138 7.24 -2.40 -2.23
CA ASN A 138 6.11 -3.31 -1.99
C ASN A 138 6.15 -4.08 -0.65
N GLN A 139 7.33 -4.23 -0.02
CA GLN A 139 7.40 -4.73 1.36
C GLN A 139 6.82 -3.72 2.37
N ASP A 140 6.94 -2.42 2.10
CA ASP A 140 6.35 -1.35 2.93
C ASP A 140 4.83 -1.33 2.80
N LEU A 141 4.28 -1.65 1.62
CA LEU A 141 2.84 -1.67 1.37
C LEU A 141 2.11 -2.69 2.25
N ALA A 142 2.58 -3.94 2.24
CA ALA A 142 2.03 -4.99 3.09
C ALA A 142 2.24 -4.70 4.58
N ALA A 143 3.38 -4.12 4.96
CA ALA A 143 3.64 -3.69 6.33
C ALA A 143 2.67 -2.58 6.78
N ARG A 144 2.35 -1.61 5.93
CA ARG A 144 1.43 -0.51 6.25
C ARG A 144 -0.03 -0.93 6.26
N ALA A 145 -0.45 -1.80 5.35
CA ALA A 145 -1.78 -2.41 5.39
C ALA A 145 -1.93 -3.26 6.66
N SER A 146 -0.93 -4.09 6.98
CA SER A 146 -0.86 -4.87 8.22
C SER A 146 -0.92 -3.97 9.47
N TYR A 147 -0.19 -2.85 9.48
CA TYR A 147 -0.25 -1.87 10.56
C TYR A 147 -1.64 -1.25 10.73
N CYS A 148 -2.32 -0.90 9.64
CA CYS A 148 -3.68 -0.35 9.69
C CYS A 148 -4.69 -1.38 10.22
N LEU A 149 -4.64 -2.62 9.72
CA LEU A 149 -5.47 -3.74 10.18
C LEU A 149 -5.25 -4.03 11.67
N ALA A 150 -4.00 -4.05 12.12
CA ALA A 150 -3.67 -4.23 13.54
C ALA A 150 -4.24 -3.08 14.40
N LYS A 151 -4.20 -1.83 13.91
CA LYS A 151 -4.82 -0.68 14.63
C LYS A 151 -6.35 -0.75 14.64
N LEU A 152 -6.96 -1.47 13.71
CA LEU A 152 -8.39 -1.79 13.70
C LEU A 152 -8.74 -2.99 14.61
N GLY A 153 -7.74 -3.74 15.10
CA GLY A 153 -7.93 -4.94 15.91
C GLY A 153 -8.02 -6.26 15.11
N HIS A 154 -7.79 -6.20 13.80
CA HIS A 154 -7.81 -7.35 12.89
C HIS A 154 -6.41 -7.99 12.79
N PHE A 155 -5.96 -8.62 13.88
CA PHE A 155 -4.57 -9.11 13.99
C PHE A 155 -4.28 -10.32 13.09
N ASP A 156 -5.26 -11.19 12.90
CA ASP A 156 -5.21 -12.34 12.01
C ASP A 156 -5.04 -11.91 10.54
N GLU A 157 -5.87 -10.97 10.08
CA GLU A 157 -5.76 -10.37 8.76
C GLU A 157 -4.42 -9.66 8.59
N ALA A 158 -3.99 -8.88 9.59
CA ALA A 158 -2.70 -8.18 9.57
C ALA A 158 -1.51 -9.14 9.36
N ILE A 159 -1.51 -10.30 10.02
CA ILE A 159 -0.46 -11.31 9.87
C ILE A 159 -0.49 -11.93 8.47
N VAL A 160 -1.67 -12.29 7.99
CA VAL A 160 -1.85 -12.89 6.66
C VAL A 160 -1.40 -11.91 5.57
N THR A 161 -1.80 -10.64 5.65
CA THR A 161 -1.38 -9.58 4.71
C THR A 161 0.14 -9.44 4.68
N LEU A 162 0.81 -9.49 5.84
CA LEU A 162 2.27 -9.38 5.91
C LEU A 162 2.96 -10.59 5.28
N GLU A 163 2.47 -11.81 5.52
CA GLU A 163 3.02 -13.02 4.92
C GLU A 163 2.81 -13.06 3.42
N GLN A 164 1.62 -12.67 2.95
CA GLN A 164 1.33 -12.55 1.52
C GLN A 164 2.24 -11.51 0.85
N GLY A 165 2.49 -10.38 1.50
CA GLY A 165 3.43 -9.37 1.01
C GLY A 165 4.86 -9.87 0.88
N ARG A 166 5.31 -10.72 1.82
CA ARG A 166 6.64 -11.35 1.78
C ARG A 166 6.74 -12.44 0.71
N THR A 167 5.67 -13.19 0.50
CA THR A 167 5.67 -14.31 -0.44
C THR A 167 5.29 -13.91 -1.86
N ARG A 168 4.71 -12.74 -2.15
CA ARG A 168 4.17 -12.38 -3.48
C ARG A 168 5.12 -12.65 -4.66
N ALA A 169 6.34 -12.14 -4.62
CA ALA A 169 7.34 -12.34 -5.69
C ALA A 169 7.79 -13.82 -5.80
N PHE A 170 7.82 -14.54 -4.68
CA PHE A 170 8.11 -15.97 -4.64
C PHE A 170 6.91 -16.80 -5.13
N SER A 171 5.68 -16.42 -4.78
CA SER A 171 4.43 -17.08 -5.16
C SER A 171 4.18 -16.96 -6.66
N GLU A 172 4.41 -15.81 -7.29
CA GLU A 172 4.23 -15.67 -8.74
C GLU A 172 5.18 -16.58 -9.54
N THR A 173 6.47 -16.59 -9.16
CA THR A 173 7.48 -17.45 -9.80
C THR A 173 7.27 -18.93 -9.48
N TYR A 174 6.88 -19.26 -8.25
CA TYR A 174 6.53 -20.62 -7.83
C TYR A 174 5.27 -21.14 -8.54
N ASN A 175 4.22 -20.32 -8.62
CA ASN A 175 2.95 -20.64 -9.30
C ASN A 175 3.16 -20.84 -10.81
N ALA A 176 3.98 -20.00 -11.45
CA ALA A 176 4.35 -20.19 -12.85
C ALA A 176 5.14 -21.49 -13.08
N THR A 177 5.96 -21.90 -12.10
CA THR A 177 6.69 -23.17 -12.14
C THR A 177 5.76 -24.36 -11.93
N LEU A 178 4.86 -24.30 -10.95
CA LEU A 178 3.84 -25.31 -10.70
C LEU A 178 2.93 -25.50 -11.91
N LEU A 179 2.53 -24.41 -12.58
CA LEU A 179 1.73 -24.50 -13.80
C LEU A 179 2.47 -25.28 -14.89
N LYS A 180 3.77 -25.04 -15.09
CA LYS A 180 4.59 -25.80 -16.05
C LYS A 180 4.74 -27.29 -15.69
N MET A 181 4.53 -27.65 -14.43
CA MET A 181 4.56 -29.04 -13.94
C MET A 181 3.21 -29.76 -14.09
N ALA A 182 2.11 -29.02 -14.27
CA ALA A 182 0.78 -29.58 -14.53
C ALA A 182 0.70 -30.18 -15.95
N SER A 183 -0.34 -30.98 -16.22
CA SER A 183 -0.54 -31.55 -17.57
C SER A 183 -0.77 -30.45 -18.61
N GLU A 184 -0.44 -30.69 -19.89
CA GLU A 184 -0.68 -29.70 -20.95
C GLU A 184 -2.16 -29.27 -21.04
N THR A 185 -3.08 -30.19 -20.76
CA THR A 185 -4.52 -29.92 -20.71
C THR A 185 -4.89 -29.01 -19.54
N ASP A 186 -4.33 -29.26 -18.35
CA ASP A 186 -4.55 -28.42 -17.17
C ASP A 186 -3.93 -27.03 -17.34
N GLN A 187 -2.75 -26.95 -17.96
CA GLN A 187 -2.10 -25.68 -18.29
C GLN A 187 -2.97 -24.82 -19.19
N GLN A 188 -3.49 -25.41 -20.27
CA GLN A 188 -4.31 -24.70 -21.23
C GLN A 188 -5.63 -24.24 -20.60
N THR A 189 -6.35 -25.15 -19.94
CA THR A 189 -7.64 -24.84 -19.30
C THR A 189 -7.49 -23.79 -18.19
N TYR A 190 -6.42 -23.86 -17.39
CA TYR A 190 -6.14 -22.87 -16.36
C TYR A 190 -5.84 -21.49 -16.97
N THR A 191 -5.00 -21.45 -18.00
CA THR A 191 -4.63 -20.21 -18.69
C THR A 191 -5.85 -19.55 -19.31
N GLU A 192 -6.70 -20.32 -20.00
CA GLU A 192 -7.95 -19.82 -20.60
C GLU A 192 -8.91 -19.25 -19.55
N ALA A 193 -9.13 -19.97 -18.45
CA ALA A 193 -9.98 -19.52 -17.35
C ALA A 193 -9.43 -18.26 -16.65
N SER A 194 -8.11 -18.19 -16.45
CA SER A 194 -7.45 -17.03 -15.85
C SER A 194 -7.54 -15.79 -16.73
N VAL A 195 -7.32 -15.95 -18.04
CA VAL A 195 -7.48 -14.86 -19.03
C VAL A 195 -8.92 -14.35 -19.06
N GLN A 196 -9.90 -15.25 -18.97
CA GLN A 196 -11.31 -14.86 -18.91
C GLN A 196 -11.64 -14.03 -17.67
N VAL A 197 -11.13 -14.42 -16.49
CA VAL A 197 -11.31 -13.63 -15.26
C VAL A 197 -10.69 -12.25 -15.41
N LYS A 198 -9.43 -12.16 -15.87
CA LYS A 198 -8.75 -10.87 -16.12
C LYS A 198 -9.51 -9.98 -17.10
N ALA A 199 -10.07 -10.56 -18.16
CA ALA A 199 -10.85 -9.81 -19.15
C ALA A 199 -12.13 -9.21 -18.54
N LEU A 200 -12.84 -9.98 -17.71
CA LEU A 200 -14.06 -9.52 -17.03
C LEU A 200 -13.76 -8.49 -15.92
N GLU A 201 -12.63 -8.63 -15.21
CA GLU A 201 -12.14 -7.62 -14.26
C GLU A 201 -11.83 -6.32 -15.00
N LYS A 202 -11.15 -6.40 -16.15
CA LYS A 202 -10.88 -5.24 -16.99
C LYS A 202 -12.16 -4.57 -17.49
N GLU A 203 -13.18 -5.36 -17.82
CA GLU A 203 -14.46 -4.84 -18.28
C GLU A 203 -15.28 -4.19 -17.16
N MET A 204 -15.12 -4.62 -15.91
CA MET A 204 -15.77 -3.99 -14.74
C MET A 204 -15.44 -2.49 -14.61
N TYR A 205 -14.27 -2.06 -15.10
CA TYR A 205 -13.85 -0.66 -15.10
C TYR A 205 -14.68 0.21 -16.06
N THR A 206 -15.16 -0.34 -17.18
CA THR A 206 -15.95 0.39 -18.18
C THR A 206 -17.44 0.06 -18.12
N ALA A 207 -17.84 -0.96 -17.34
CA ALA A 207 -19.23 -1.40 -17.21
C ALA A 207 -20.15 -0.30 -16.65
N GLY A 208 -21.23 0.00 -17.37
CA GLY A 208 -22.18 1.07 -17.05
C GLY A 208 -21.96 2.39 -17.82
N GLN A 209 -20.96 2.46 -18.70
CA GLN A 209 -20.78 3.55 -19.66
C GLN A 209 -21.64 3.36 -20.93
N GLU A 210 -21.77 4.40 -21.76
CA GLU A 210 -22.50 4.35 -23.04
C GLU A 210 -21.98 3.19 -23.93
N ASN A 211 -22.89 2.37 -24.46
CA ASN A 211 -22.60 1.17 -25.26
C ASN A 211 -21.82 0.04 -24.56
N THR A 212 -21.79 0.00 -23.22
CA THR A 212 -21.21 -1.12 -22.45
C THR A 212 -22.29 -1.94 -21.75
N ARG A 213 -21.93 -3.15 -21.30
CA ARG A 213 -22.81 -4.00 -20.48
C ARG A 213 -23.06 -3.35 -19.13
N SER A 214 -24.19 -3.69 -18.50
CA SER A 214 -24.48 -3.18 -17.17
C SER A 214 -23.50 -3.74 -16.15
N ARG A 215 -23.17 -2.95 -15.11
CA ARG A 215 -22.27 -3.38 -14.04
C ARG A 215 -22.75 -4.66 -13.34
N ALA A 216 -24.06 -4.85 -13.24
CA ALA A 216 -24.66 -6.05 -12.64
C ALA A 216 -24.42 -7.31 -13.48
N GLU A 217 -24.48 -7.23 -14.82
CA GLU A 217 -24.22 -8.35 -15.72
C GLU A 217 -22.75 -8.76 -15.69
N VAL A 218 -21.83 -7.80 -15.79
CA VAL A 218 -20.39 -8.08 -15.73
C VAL A 218 -20.01 -8.68 -14.36
N LEU A 219 -20.67 -8.24 -13.27
CA LEU A 219 -20.42 -8.76 -11.92
C LEU A 219 -20.89 -10.21 -11.77
N ALA A 220 -22.04 -10.55 -12.37
CA ALA A 220 -22.55 -11.92 -12.39
C ALA A 220 -21.62 -12.85 -13.17
N ASP A 221 -21.16 -12.43 -14.36
CA ASP A 221 -20.22 -13.18 -15.19
C ASP A 221 -18.87 -13.35 -14.50
N LEU A 222 -18.35 -12.30 -13.88
CA LEU A 222 -17.09 -12.35 -13.13
C LEU A 222 -17.19 -13.33 -11.95
N LYS A 223 -18.29 -13.31 -11.20
CA LYS A 223 -18.52 -14.26 -10.10
C LYS A 223 -18.55 -15.70 -10.61
N LEU A 224 -19.20 -15.94 -11.75
CA LEU A 224 -19.24 -17.26 -12.37
C LEU A 224 -17.86 -17.71 -12.86
N ALA A 225 -17.10 -16.82 -13.52
CA ALA A 225 -15.76 -17.10 -14.00
C ALA A 225 -14.78 -17.40 -12.84
N ARG A 226 -14.82 -16.62 -11.76
CA ARG A 226 -14.04 -16.88 -10.55
C ARG A 226 -14.39 -18.23 -9.91
N THR A 227 -15.68 -18.58 -9.87
CA THR A 227 -16.12 -19.88 -9.35
C THR A 227 -15.60 -21.02 -10.22
N ARG A 228 -15.64 -20.88 -11.55
CA ARG A 228 -15.10 -21.89 -12.48
C ARG A 228 -13.59 -22.06 -12.33
N LEU A 229 -12.84 -20.96 -12.22
CA LEU A 229 -11.40 -20.99 -12.00
C LEU A 229 -11.06 -21.69 -10.67
N ALA A 230 -11.79 -21.39 -9.59
CA ALA A 230 -11.60 -22.05 -8.30
C ALA A 230 -11.85 -23.57 -8.37
N THR A 231 -12.94 -24.01 -9.02
CA THR A 231 -13.22 -25.44 -9.23
C THR A 231 -12.15 -26.12 -10.07
N LEU A 232 -11.62 -25.43 -11.08
CA LEU A 232 -10.55 -25.96 -11.92
C LEU A 232 -9.25 -26.14 -11.11
N VAL A 233 -8.88 -25.15 -10.30
CA VAL A 233 -7.73 -25.26 -9.39
C VAL A 233 -7.88 -26.47 -8.47
N GLU A 234 -9.07 -26.68 -7.89
CA GLU A 234 -9.32 -27.83 -7.03
C GLU A 234 -9.26 -29.18 -7.79
N THR A 235 -9.67 -29.19 -9.05
CA THR A 235 -9.54 -30.38 -9.91
C THR A 235 -8.07 -30.71 -10.16
N ILE A 236 -7.24 -29.70 -10.45
CA ILE A 236 -5.80 -29.89 -10.65
C ILE A 236 -5.13 -30.32 -9.35
N ARG A 237 -5.60 -29.85 -8.18
CA ARG A 237 -5.11 -30.30 -6.87
C ARG A 237 -5.34 -31.79 -6.59
N GLN A 238 -6.31 -32.43 -7.25
CA GLN A 238 -6.50 -33.88 -7.12
C GLN A 238 -5.33 -34.69 -7.68
N THR A 239 -4.65 -34.17 -8.71
CA THR A 239 -3.47 -34.80 -9.33
C THR A 239 -2.17 -34.21 -8.82
N MET A 240 -2.17 -32.93 -8.45
CA MET A 240 -1.03 -32.21 -7.92
C MET A 240 -1.44 -31.41 -6.66
N PRO A 241 -1.40 -32.03 -5.46
CA PRO A 241 -1.93 -31.45 -4.22
C PRO A 241 -1.41 -30.05 -3.87
N ASP A 242 -0.17 -29.75 -4.26
CA ASP A 242 0.48 -28.46 -4.01
C ASP A 242 0.23 -27.44 -5.14
N PHE A 243 -0.67 -27.70 -6.10
CA PHE A 243 -0.97 -26.77 -7.19
C PHE A 243 -1.64 -25.50 -6.67
N LEU A 244 -0.97 -24.36 -6.88
CA LEU A 244 -1.40 -23.02 -6.47
C LEU A 244 -1.92 -23.05 -5.04
N PRO A 245 -1.06 -23.30 -4.05
CA PRO A 245 -1.52 -23.45 -2.67
C PRO A 245 -2.32 -22.22 -2.29
N GLU A 246 -3.44 -22.42 -1.59
CA GLU A 246 -4.11 -21.28 -0.96
C GLU A 246 -3.05 -20.55 -0.13
N GLY A 247 -2.86 -19.26 -0.40
CA GLY A 247 -1.87 -18.46 0.32
C GLY A 247 -2.02 -18.69 1.82
N LEU A 248 -0.92 -18.62 2.58
CA LEU A 248 -0.94 -18.91 4.02
C LEU A 248 -2.13 -18.21 4.68
N ASN A 249 -3.09 -19.00 5.16
CA ASN A 249 -4.18 -18.50 5.98
C ASN A 249 -3.75 -18.53 7.46
N PHE A 250 -4.46 -17.76 8.28
CA PHE A 250 -4.10 -17.61 9.69
C PHE A 250 -4.12 -18.94 10.45
N GLN A 251 -5.02 -19.86 10.12
CA GLN A 251 -5.08 -21.18 10.74
C GLN A 251 -3.83 -22.02 10.46
N SER A 252 -3.32 -22.00 9.23
CA SER A 252 -2.08 -22.67 8.85
C SER A 252 -0.87 -22.08 9.59
N ILE A 253 -0.83 -20.76 9.80
CA ILE A 253 0.21 -20.08 10.59
C ILE A 253 0.17 -20.52 12.06
N CYS A 254 -1.01 -20.56 12.67
CA CYS A 254 -1.20 -21.06 14.04
C CYS A 254 -0.78 -22.53 14.18
N GLN A 255 -1.12 -23.37 13.19
CA GLN A 255 -0.74 -24.77 13.18
C GLN A 255 0.79 -24.93 13.06
N LEU A 256 1.46 -24.06 12.29
CA LEU A 256 2.91 -24.02 12.20
C LEU A 256 3.54 -23.69 13.56
N ALA A 257 3.10 -22.63 14.24
CA ALA A 257 3.58 -22.24 15.57
C ALA A 257 3.41 -23.39 16.59
N THR A 258 2.25 -24.06 16.55
CA THR A 258 1.94 -25.22 17.40
C THR A 258 2.87 -26.39 17.11
N THR A 259 3.09 -26.71 15.84
CA THR A 259 3.93 -27.84 15.39
C THR A 259 5.39 -27.62 15.78
N LEU A 260 5.88 -26.40 15.60
CA LEU A 260 7.23 -25.99 15.98
C LEU A 260 7.39 -25.85 17.50
N LYS A 261 6.28 -25.79 18.25
CA LYS A 261 6.24 -25.51 19.70
C LYS A 261 6.94 -24.21 20.06
N GLN A 262 6.91 -23.24 19.15
CA GLN A 262 7.56 -21.94 19.29
C GLN A 262 6.62 -20.85 18.76
N PRO A 263 6.62 -19.65 19.39
CA PRO A 263 5.86 -18.53 18.86
C PRO A 263 6.47 -18.04 17.55
N LEU A 264 5.62 -17.64 16.60
CA LEU A 264 6.05 -16.92 15.41
C LEU A 264 5.94 -15.42 15.69
N VAL A 265 7.01 -14.69 15.39
CA VAL A 265 7.08 -13.25 15.65
C VAL A 265 7.23 -12.50 14.34
N TYR A 266 6.26 -11.64 14.07
CA TYR A 266 6.18 -10.78 12.90
C TYR A 266 6.51 -9.36 13.31
N LEU A 267 7.73 -8.94 13.01
CA LEU A 267 8.15 -7.55 13.15
C LEU A 267 7.84 -6.80 11.86
N LEU A 268 7.19 -5.65 12.00
CA LEU A 268 6.98 -4.70 10.92
C LEU A 268 7.24 -3.29 11.41
N THR A 269 7.72 -2.46 10.50
CA THR A 269 8.08 -1.07 10.74
C THR A 269 7.48 -0.22 9.65
N THR A 270 6.84 0.89 10.03
CA THR A 270 6.22 1.84 9.10
C THR A 270 6.64 3.27 9.46
N PRO A 271 6.44 4.26 8.57
CA PRO A 271 6.63 5.66 8.90
C PRO A 271 5.74 6.18 10.04
N LYS A 272 4.70 5.41 10.44
CA LYS A 272 3.74 5.78 11.49
C LYS A 272 3.97 5.06 12.81
N GLY A 273 4.99 4.22 12.89
CA GLY A 273 5.30 3.38 14.04
C GLY A 273 5.49 1.93 13.65
N SER A 274 5.93 1.13 14.60
CA SER A 274 6.23 -0.29 14.43
C SER A 274 5.37 -1.13 15.36
N LEU A 275 5.34 -2.43 15.10
CA LEU A 275 4.75 -3.39 16.03
C LEU A 275 5.34 -4.79 15.82
N ALA A 276 5.18 -5.63 16.85
CA ALA A 276 5.37 -7.07 16.75
C ALA A 276 4.02 -7.78 16.89
N LEU A 277 3.64 -8.60 15.91
CA LEU A 277 2.54 -9.56 16.04
C LEU A 277 3.14 -10.91 16.44
N ILE A 278 2.66 -11.47 17.55
CA ILE A 278 3.17 -12.71 18.12
C ILE A 278 2.06 -13.74 18.02
N VAL A 279 2.28 -14.77 17.22
CA VAL A 279 1.41 -15.95 17.15
C VAL A 279 1.97 -17.00 18.10
N PRO A 280 1.38 -17.18 19.30
CA PRO A 280 1.90 -18.16 20.24
C PRO A 280 1.64 -19.59 19.75
N ALA A 281 2.43 -20.55 20.24
CA ALA A 281 2.16 -21.97 20.02
C ALA A 281 0.84 -22.45 20.66
N LYS A 282 0.28 -21.65 21.59
CA LYS A 282 -1.02 -21.85 22.22
C LYS A 282 -1.52 -20.53 22.79
N GLY A 283 -2.76 -20.15 22.48
CA GLY A 283 -3.36 -18.90 22.95
C GLY A 283 -3.78 -18.00 21.80
N GLU A 284 -4.16 -16.77 22.12
CA GLU A 284 -4.54 -15.74 21.16
C GLU A 284 -3.31 -14.94 20.70
N THR A 285 -3.40 -14.32 19.53
CA THR A 285 -2.34 -13.43 19.02
C THR A 285 -2.08 -12.29 20.00
N GLU A 286 -0.82 -12.07 20.32
CA GLU A 286 -0.39 -10.94 21.13
C GLU A 286 0.21 -9.85 20.23
N VAL A 287 0.05 -8.59 20.62
CA VAL A 287 0.62 -7.44 19.91
C VAL A 287 1.47 -6.62 20.85
N VAL A 288 2.68 -6.28 20.40
CA VAL A 288 3.56 -5.33 21.08
C VAL A 288 3.67 -4.09 20.20
N TRP A 289 3.12 -2.98 20.68
CA TRP A 289 3.17 -1.70 19.99
C TRP A 289 4.49 -0.98 20.24
N LEU A 290 5.09 -0.48 19.16
CA LEU A 290 6.31 0.33 19.16
C LEU A 290 6.00 1.63 18.41
N ASP A 291 5.03 2.39 18.93
CA ASP A 291 4.48 3.56 18.23
C ASP A 291 5.53 4.66 18.01
N ASP A 292 6.52 4.76 18.91
CA ASP A 292 7.60 5.75 18.84
C ASP A 292 8.83 5.25 18.04
N PHE A 293 8.72 4.12 17.33
CA PHE A 293 9.81 3.57 16.52
C PHE A 293 9.35 3.41 15.07
N SER A 294 9.88 4.22 14.17
CA SER A 294 9.49 4.32 12.77
C SER A 294 10.54 3.75 11.81
N THR A 295 10.21 3.71 10.51
CA THR A 295 11.17 3.34 9.46
C THR A 295 12.38 4.28 9.42
N GLU A 296 12.21 5.55 9.79
CA GLU A 296 13.30 6.53 9.86
C GLU A 296 14.27 6.19 11.00
N ASP A 297 13.73 5.82 12.18
CA ASP A 297 14.54 5.39 13.33
C ASP A 297 15.33 4.11 13.03
N LEU A 298 14.68 3.13 12.38
CA LEU A 298 15.34 1.91 11.94
C LEU A 298 16.44 2.21 10.92
N SER A 299 16.20 3.13 9.98
CA SER A 299 17.19 3.52 8.99
C SER A 299 18.39 4.21 9.63
N GLY A 300 18.16 5.12 10.59
CA GLY A 300 19.23 5.78 11.35
C GLY A 300 20.05 4.84 12.25
N LEU A 301 19.50 3.68 12.62
CA LEU A 301 20.24 2.61 13.30
C LEU A 301 21.11 1.78 12.34
N LEU A 302 20.61 1.54 11.13
CA LEU A 302 21.25 0.67 10.14
C LEU A 302 22.28 1.42 9.27
N TYR A 303 22.14 2.73 9.11
CA TYR A 303 22.95 3.56 8.22
C TYR A 303 23.46 4.82 8.94
N ASP A 304 24.70 5.23 8.66
CA ASP A 304 25.21 6.56 9.08
C ASP A 304 24.77 7.65 8.10
N ASN A 305 25.00 8.93 8.42
CA ASN A 305 24.67 10.12 7.62
C ASN A 305 25.31 10.14 6.21
N GLU A 306 26.25 9.24 5.93
CA GLU A 306 26.89 9.03 4.61
C GLU A 306 26.39 7.72 3.93
N GLU A 307 25.21 7.20 4.30
CA GLU A 307 24.61 5.94 3.81
C GLU A 307 25.48 4.68 4.01
N THR A 308 26.52 4.78 4.83
CA THR A 308 27.40 3.64 5.11
C THR A 308 26.75 2.76 6.18
N ARG A 309 26.61 1.45 5.92
CA ARG A 309 26.00 0.50 6.87
C ARG A 309 26.73 0.49 8.21
N ARG A 310 26.03 0.78 9.30
CA ARG A 310 26.48 0.45 10.65
C ARG A 310 26.19 -1.02 10.89
N TYR A 311 27.23 -1.85 10.89
CA TYR A 311 27.10 -3.16 11.52
C TYR A 311 26.89 -2.91 13.01
N LEU A 312 25.72 -3.29 13.53
CA LEU A 312 25.49 -3.38 14.97
C LEU A 312 26.52 -4.38 15.53
N HIS A 313 27.63 -3.87 16.06
CA HIS A 313 28.54 -4.66 16.88
C HIS A 313 27.88 -4.89 18.24
N GLY A 314 26.93 -5.83 18.29
CA GLY A 314 26.44 -6.38 19.54
C GLY A 314 27.49 -7.35 20.08
N THR A 315 28.30 -6.93 21.05
CA THR A 315 28.96 -7.89 21.92
C THR A 315 27.89 -8.50 22.81
N VAL A 316 27.51 -9.75 22.53
CA VAL A 316 26.77 -10.58 23.48
C VAL A 316 27.70 -10.77 24.69
N GLY A 317 27.45 -10.03 25.75
CA GLY A 317 28.16 -10.19 27.02
C GLY A 317 27.96 -11.60 27.55
N GLY A 318 29.06 -12.24 27.91
CA GLY A 318 29.09 -13.59 28.50
C GLY A 318 28.70 -13.64 29.97
#